data_AF-A0A4P6WP77-F1
#
_entry.id   AF-A0A4P6WP77-F1
#
_cell.length_a   1.000
_cell.length_b   1.000
_cell.length_c   1.000
_cell.angle_alpha   90.00
_cell.angle_beta   90.00
_cell.angle_gamma   90.00
#
_symmetry.space_group_name_H-M   'P 1'
#
loop_
_entity.id
_entity.type
_entity.pdbx_description
1 polymer ?
#
loop_
_entity_poly.entity_id
_entity_poly.type
_entity_poly.pdbx_seq_one_letter_code
_entity_poly.pdbx_strand_id
1 'polypeptide(L)'
;MNRQRGVSSLAMVLLLLVLGTLLLQGVSRQEASFASRVVTQSQALQRQAKVQSAMEWGRMQPWGIQPAVQCRHDTTQDTALCLRLLTNNYVLLIAHYEGVSLWRQGAVMDGNIAFSAHGWSDFCPLKELALCQIP
;
A
#
# COMPACT_ATOMS: atom_id res chain seq x y z
N MET A 1 70.45 -18.92 14.97
CA MET A 1 69.35 -19.67 15.62
C MET A 1 68.28 -18.68 16.06
N ASN A 2 67.36 -18.30 15.17
CA ASN A 2 66.39 -17.22 15.41
C ASN A 2 65.08 -17.78 15.96
N ARG A 3 64.83 -17.51 17.24
CA ARG A 3 63.65 -17.96 17.98
C ARG A 3 62.51 -16.96 17.77
N GLN A 4 61.78 -17.12 16.66
CA GLN A 4 60.55 -16.38 16.36
C GLN A 4 59.42 -16.86 17.28
N ARG A 5 59.20 -16.18 18.42
CA ARG A 5 58.07 -16.46 19.33
C ARG A 5 57.00 -15.35 19.37
N GLY A 6 57.19 -14.23 18.65
CA GLY A 6 56.26 -13.10 18.63
C GLY A 6 55.38 -12.97 17.36
N VAL A 7 55.73 -13.66 16.27
CA VAL A 7 55.01 -13.54 14.99
C VAL A 7 53.67 -14.29 15.02
N SER A 8 53.60 -15.40 15.77
CA SER A 8 52.40 -16.23 15.86
C SER A 8 51.27 -15.59 16.68
N SER A 9 51.58 -14.82 17.73
CA SER A 9 50.57 -14.14 18.55
C SER A 9 50.00 -12.91 17.83
N LEU A 10 50.85 -12.16 17.12
CA LEU A 10 50.43 -11.01 16.34
C LEU A 10 49.54 -11.41 15.16
N ALA A 11 49.88 -12.50 14.46
CA ALA A 11 49.04 -13.05 13.40
C ALA A 11 47.65 -13.46 13.90
N MET A 12 47.56 -14.07 15.09
CA MET A 12 46.29 -14.45 15.71
C MET A 12 45.42 -13.22 16.05
N VAL A 13 46.02 -12.16 16.61
CA VAL A 13 45.29 -10.91 16.91
C VAL A 13 44.78 -10.24 15.65
N LEU A 14 45.61 -10.17 14.59
CA LEU A 14 45.18 -9.64 13.30
C LEU A 14 44.02 -10.44 12.71
N LEU A 15 44.08 -11.77 12.78
CA LEU A 15 43.00 -12.65 12.31
C LEU A 15 41.70 -12.41 13.10
N LEU A 16 41.78 -12.23 14.42
CA LEU A 16 40.62 -11.88 15.25
C LEU A 16 40.03 -10.51 14.89
N LEU A 17 40.87 -9.51 14.61
CA LEU A 17 40.41 -8.18 14.16
C LEU A 17 39.73 -8.25 12.80
N VAL A 18 40.27 -9.03 11.86
CA VAL A 18 39.66 -9.25 10.53
C VAL A 18 38.31 -9.97 10.65
N LEU A 19 38.23 -11.03 11.46
CA LEU A 19 36.96 -11.73 11.70
C LEU A 19 35.95 -10.82 12.39
N GLY A 20 36.37 -10.05 13.40
CA GLY A 20 35.51 -9.10 14.10
C GLY A 20 34.94 -8.02 13.17
N THR A 21 35.77 -7.47 12.28
CA THR A 21 35.33 -6.46 11.30
C THR A 21 34.38 -7.05 10.25
N LEU A 22 34.64 -8.27 9.78
CA LEU A 22 33.75 -8.97 8.85
C LEU A 22 32.38 -9.26 9.49
N LEU A 23 32.35 -9.72 10.74
CA LEU A 23 31.11 -9.97 11.48
C LEU A 23 30.32 -8.67 11.69
N LEU A 24 30.98 -7.59 12.12
CA LEU A 24 30.34 -6.29 12.32
C LEU A 24 29.74 -5.74 11.01
N GLN A 25 30.49 -5.84 9.91
CA GLN A 25 30.01 -5.41 8.59
C GLN A 25 28.85 -6.27 8.10
N GLY A 26 28.90 -7.59 8.32
CA GLY A 26 27.82 -8.51 7.99
C GLY A 26 26.52 -8.15 8.72
N VAL A 27 26.60 -7.97 10.04
CA VAL A 27 25.45 -7.59 10.88
C VAL A 27 24.90 -6.21 10.48
N SER A 28 25.77 -5.22 10.28
CA SER A 28 25.34 -3.86 9.88
C SER A 28 24.58 -3.86 8.55
N ARG A 29 25.05 -4.63 7.56
CA ARG A 29 24.36 -4.78 6.26
C ARG A 29 23.03 -5.52 6.38
N GLN A 30 22.99 -6.54 7.25
CA GLN A 30 21.79 -7.30 7.53
C GLN A 30 20.72 -6.40 8.17
N GLU A 31 21.04 -5.69 9.24
CA GLU A 31 20.15 -4.75 9.93
C GLU A 31 19.57 -3.70 8.97
N ALA A 32 20.42 -3.07 8.14
CA ALA A 32 19.96 -2.09 7.17
C ALA A 32 18.96 -2.68 6.16
N SER A 33 19.21 -3.92 5.70
CA SER A 33 18.33 -4.62 4.76
C SER A 33 16.99 -4.99 5.41
N PHE A 34 17.00 -5.45 6.67
CA PHE A 34 15.78 -5.75 7.41
C PHE A 34 14.97 -4.49 7.69
N ALA A 35 15.61 -3.42 8.14
CA ALA A 35 14.95 -2.13 8.40
C ALA A 35 14.26 -1.61 7.12
N SER A 36 14.95 -1.64 5.98
CA SER A 36 14.36 -1.23 4.70
C SER A 36 13.13 -2.07 4.33
N ARG A 37 13.20 -3.41 4.47
CA ARG A 37 12.06 -4.29 4.18
C ARG A 37 10.86 -4.00 5.06
N VAL A 38 11.09 -3.80 6.36
CA VAL A 38 10.02 -3.51 7.33
C VAL A 38 9.36 -2.17 7.00
N VAL A 39 10.13 -1.14 6.65
CA VAL A 39 9.58 0.16 6.24
C VAL A 39 8.70 0.02 5.00
N THR A 40 9.17 -0.68 3.96
CA THR A 40 8.37 -0.89 2.74
C THR A 40 7.08 -1.66 3.01
N GLN A 41 7.15 -2.72 3.83
CA GLN A 41 5.96 -3.49 4.21
C GLN A 41 4.97 -2.66 5.04
N SER A 42 5.49 -1.90 6.02
CA SER A 42 4.68 -1.01 6.85
C SER A 42 3.97 0.04 5.99
N GLN A 43 4.67 0.67 5.05
CA GLN A 43 4.08 1.63 4.11
C GLN A 43 3.00 0.98 3.23
N ALA A 44 3.26 -0.22 2.70
CA ALA A 44 2.27 -0.95 1.90
C ALA A 44 0.99 -1.26 2.71
N LEU A 45 1.14 -1.70 3.96
CA LEU A 45 0.00 -1.94 4.87
C LEU A 45 -0.75 -0.64 5.19
N GLN A 46 -0.04 0.45 5.45
CA GLN A 46 -0.65 1.76 5.71
C GLN A 46 -1.45 2.25 4.50
N ARG A 47 -0.91 2.14 3.29
CA ARG A 47 -1.62 2.49 2.05
C ARG A 47 -2.90 1.68 1.89
N GLN A 48 -2.82 0.37 2.11
CA GLN A 48 -3.97 -0.53 2.05
C GLN A 48 -5.04 -0.15 3.08
N ALA A 49 -4.64 0.10 4.33
CA ALA A 49 -5.56 0.51 5.39
C ALA A 49 -6.23 1.86 5.10
N LYS A 50 -5.48 2.82 4.53
CA LYS A 50 -6.01 4.12 4.13
C LYS A 50 -7.06 4.00 3.03
N VAL A 51 -6.76 3.29 1.93
CA VAL A 51 -7.72 3.15 0.83
C VAL A 51 -8.96 2.34 1.24
N GLN A 52 -8.83 1.36 2.13
CA GLN A 52 -9.97 0.61 2.70
C GLN A 52 -10.83 1.50 3.59
N SER A 53 -10.19 2.32 4.44
CA SER A 53 -10.89 3.27 5.31
C SER A 53 -11.63 4.32 4.49
N ALA A 54 -10.98 4.85 3.44
CA ALA A 54 -11.58 5.75 2.47
C ALA A 54 -12.79 5.11 1.78
N MET A 55 -12.70 3.83 1.37
CA MET A 55 -13.81 3.10 0.76
C MET A 55 -15.04 3.01 1.67
N GLU A 56 -14.84 2.70 2.96
CA GLU A 56 -15.94 2.64 3.93
C GLU A 56 -16.50 4.01 4.27
N TRP A 57 -15.67 5.05 4.39
CA TRP A 57 -16.13 6.43 4.53
C TRP A 57 -16.94 6.88 3.30
N GLY A 58 -16.45 6.55 2.10
CA GLY A 58 -17.11 6.82 0.82
C GLY A 58 -18.48 6.17 0.71
N ARG A 59 -18.65 4.96 1.27
CA ARG A 59 -19.96 4.29 1.34
C ARG A 59 -21.00 5.07 2.14
N MET A 60 -20.57 5.82 3.15
CA MET A 60 -21.46 6.62 4.00
C MET A 60 -21.74 8.01 3.43
N GLN A 61 -21.05 8.41 2.36
CA GLN A 61 -21.27 9.72 1.76
C GLN A 61 -22.58 9.78 0.97
N PRO A 62 -23.27 10.94 0.97
CA PRO A 62 -24.41 11.14 0.11
C PRO A 62 -23.94 11.22 -1.35
N TRP A 63 -24.49 10.35 -2.19
CA TRP A 63 -24.20 10.33 -3.62
C TRP A 63 -25.46 10.65 -4.41
N GLY A 64 -25.35 11.51 -5.42
CA GLY A 64 -26.44 11.79 -6.35
C GLY A 64 -26.46 10.81 -7.52
N ILE A 65 -27.57 10.77 -8.25
CA ILE A 65 -27.68 10.06 -9.54
C ILE A 65 -27.24 10.94 -10.73
N GLN A 66 -26.93 12.21 -10.49
CA GLN A 66 -26.34 13.14 -11.45
C GLN A 66 -25.40 14.10 -10.70
N PRO A 67 -24.26 14.50 -11.30
CA PRO A 67 -23.73 14.07 -12.60
C PRO A 67 -23.23 12.61 -12.59
N ALA A 68 -22.98 12.05 -13.79
CA ALA A 68 -22.57 10.65 -13.97
C ALA A 68 -21.26 10.27 -13.26
N VAL A 69 -20.40 11.25 -12.99
CA VAL A 69 -19.20 11.08 -12.16
C VAL A 69 -19.21 12.16 -11.08
N GLN A 70 -19.10 11.73 -9.82
CA GLN A 70 -19.02 12.61 -8.66
C GLN A 70 -17.81 12.20 -7.83
N CYS A 71 -16.98 13.18 -7.48
CA CYS A 71 -15.80 12.94 -6.66
C CYS A 71 -15.91 13.70 -5.33
N ARG A 72 -15.43 13.06 -4.28
CA ARG A 72 -15.32 13.60 -2.92
C ARG A 72 -13.91 13.33 -2.42
N HIS A 73 -13.45 14.21 -1.57
CA HIS A 73 -12.13 14.11 -0.96
C HIS A 73 -12.29 14.01 0.54
N ASP A 74 -11.70 12.98 1.15
CA ASP A 74 -11.61 12.87 2.60
C ASP A 74 -10.41 13.68 3.08
N THR A 75 -10.68 14.79 3.76
CA THR A 75 -9.64 15.66 4.31
C THR A 75 -8.90 15.04 5.50
N THR A 76 -9.48 14.01 6.14
CA THR A 76 -8.84 13.34 7.28
C THR A 76 -7.77 12.34 6.85
N GLN A 77 -8.00 11.66 5.72
CA GLN A 77 -7.11 10.62 5.19
C GLN A 77 -6.30 11.07 3.97
N ASP A 78 -6.60 12.25 3.40
CA ASP A 78 -6.04 12.76 2.14
C ASP A 78 -6.26 11.78 0.99
N THR A 79 -7.51 11.35 0.82
CA THR A 79 -7.89 10.33 -0.17
C THR A 79 -8.99 10.82 -1.09
N ALA A 80 -8.83 10.53 -2.39
CA ALA A 80 -9.83 10.80 -3.40
C ALA A 80 -10.76 9.60 -3.58
N LEU A 81 -12.06 9.87 -3.62
CA LEU A 81 -13.11 8.90 -3.89
C LEU A 81 -14.01 9.41 -5.00
N CYS A 82 -14.27 8.58 -5.99
CA CYS A 82 -15.20 8.92 -7.05
C CYS A 82 -16.24 7.85 -7.23
N LEU A 83 -17.49 8.28 -7.29
CA LEU A 83 -18.61 7.46 -7.71
C LEU A 83 -18.87 7.69 -9.19
N ARG A 84 -18.99 6.60 -9.94
CA ARG A 84 -19.38 6.58 -11.34
C ARG A 84 -20.69 5.82 -11.51
N LEU A 85 -21.66 6.46 -12.16
CA LEU A 85 -22.86 5.82 -12.65
C LEU A 85 -22.54 5.10 -13.97
N LEU A 86 -22.95 3.85 -14.06
CA LEU A 86 -22.80 2.97 -15.21
C LEU A 86 -24.17 2.69 -15.82
N THR A 87 -24.18 2.00 -16.97
CA THR A 87 -25.41 1.52 -17.60
C THR A 87 -26.16 0.52 -16.70
N ASN A 88 -27.48 0.36 -16.92
CA ASN A 88 -28.34 -0.58 -16.20
C ASN A 88 -28.39 -0.33 -14.68
N ASN A 89 -28.39 0.94 -14.26
CA ASN A 89 -28.46 1.36 -12.87
C ASN A 89 -27.29 0.86 -11.99
N TYR A 90 -26.20 0.34 -12.57
CA TYR A 90 -25.03 0.00 -11.78
C TYR A 90 -24.24 1.25 -11.40
N VAL A 91 -23.57 1.20 -10.26
CA VAL A 91 -22.60 2.22 -9.87
C VAL A 91 -21.29 1.57 -9.45
N LEU A 92 -20.22 2.34 -9.59
CA LEU A 92 -18.89 1.95 -9.16
C LEU A 92 -18.31 3.07 -8.29
N LEU A 93 -18.08 2.76 -7.02
CA LEU A 93 -17.28 3.60 -6.13
C LEU A 93 -15.81 3.20 -6.26
N ILE A 94 -14.96 4.20 -6.43
CA ILE A 94 -13.53 4.05 -6.65
C ILE A 94 -12.82 4.84 -5.57
N ALA A 95 -11.96 4.19 -4.80
CA ALA A 95 -11.05 4.85 -3.86
C ALA A 95 -9.63 4.74 -4.41
N HIS A 96 -8.85 5.80 -4.31
CA HIS A 96 -7.45 5.79 -4.71
C HIS A 96 -6.57 6.45 -3.66
N TYR A 97 -5.43 5.81 -3.37
CA TYR A 97 -4.39 6.37 -2.53
C TYR A 97 -3.02 5.81 -2.90
N GLU A 98 -2.07 6.69 -3.22
CA GLU A 98 -0.66 6.36 -3.49
C GLU A 98 -0.43 5.09 -4.33
N GLY A 99 -1.09 5.01 -5.49
CA GLY A 99 -0.93 3.89 -6.42
C GLY A 99 -1.77 2.64 -6.10
N VAL A 100 -2.51 2.64 -4.99
CA VAL A 100 -3.47 1.59 -4.65
C VAL A 100 -4.88 2.08 -4.98
N SER A 101 -5.66 1.26 -5.68
CA SER A 101 -7.06 1.53 -5.99
C SER A 101 -7.94 0.39 -5.53
N LEU A 102 -9.09 0.73 -4.97
CA LEU A 102 -10.14 -0.23 -4.65
C LEU A 102 -11.44 0.15 -5.35
N TRP A 103 -12.23 -0.86 -5.67
CA TRP A 103 -13.51 -0.71 -6.36
C TRP A 103 -14.63 -1.39 -5.59
N ARG A 104 -15.77 -0.70 -5.44
CA ARG A 104 -16.98 -1.29 -4.88
C ARG A 104 -18.16 -1.05 -5.80
N GLN A 105 -18.84 -2.13 -6.14
CA GLN A 105 -20.04 -2.06 -6.95
C GLN A 105 -21.27 -1.73 -6.11
N GLY A 106 -22.26 -1.13 -6.75
CA GLY A 106 -23.58 -0.89 -6.20
C GLY A 106 -24.61 -0.77 -7.31
N ALA A 107 -25.83 -0.41 -6.92
CA ALA A 107 -26.89 -0.11 -7.85
C ALA A 107 -27.70 1.11 -7.38
N VAL A 108 -28.39 1.74 -8.32
CA VAL A 108 -29.42 2.75 -8.06
C VAL A 108 -30.74 2.03 -7.80
N MET A 109 -31.23 2.11 -6.57
CA MET A 109 -32.50 1.55 -6.11
C MET A 109 -33.38 2.68 -5.57
N ASP A 110 -34.58 2.85 -6.12
CA ASP A 110 -35.55 3.88 -5.72
C ASP A 110 -34.96 5.31 -5.64
N GLY A 111 -34.09 5.65 -6.61
CA GLY A 111 -33.42 6.95 -6.68
C GLY A 111 -32.23 7.13 -5.72
N ASN A 112 -31.93 6.12 -4.90
CA ASN A 112 -30.80 6.11 -3.97
C ASN A 112 -29.72 5.15 -4.43
N ILE A 113 -28.48 5.43 -4.04
CA ILE A 113 -27.35 4.53 -4.30
C ILE A 113 -27.21 3.55 -3.15
N ALA A 114 -27.24 2.27 -3.50
CA ALA A 114 -27.05 1.18 -2.56
C ALA A 114 -25.86 0.34 -3.00
N PHE A 115 -24.83 0.29 -2.14
CA PHE A 115 -23.62 -0.46 -2.39
C PHE A 115 -23.80 -1.95 -2.06
N SER A 116 -23.07 -2.81 -2.78
CA SER A 116 -23.01 -4.24 -2.48
C SER A 116 -22.56 -4.46 -1.04
N ALA A 117 -23.25 -5.34 -0.33
CA ALA A 117 -22.84 -5.80 0.99
C ALA A 117 -21.49 -6.53 0.95
N HIS A 118 -21.19 -7.19 -0.16
CA HIS A 118 -19.98 -7.98 -0.35
C HIS A 118 -18.81 -7.09 -0.79
N GLY A 119 -18.07 -6.60 0.20
CA GLY A 119 -16.69 -6.13 0.10
C GLY A 119 -16.38 -5.10 -1.00
N TRP A 120 -15.09 -5.01 -1.30
CA TRP A 120 -14.48 -4.24 -2.38
C TRP A 120 -13.50 -5.16 -3.12
N SER A 121 -13.13 -4.79 -4.34
CA SER A 121 -12.16 -5.49 -5.18
C SER A 121 -10.89 -4.65 -5.30
N ASP A 122 -9.74 -5.30 -5.33
CA ASP A 122 -8.42 -4.76 -5.67
C ASP A 122 -8.09 -4.92 -7.18
N PHE A 123 -9.02 -5.50 -7.95
CA PHE A 123 -8.98 -5.54 -9.41
C PHE A 123 -10.16 -4.75 -9.99
N CYS A 124 -9.93 -4.08 -11.12
CA CYS A 124 -10.98 -3.40 -11.88
C CYS A 124 -12.06 -4.42 -12.30
N PRO A 125 -13.33 -4.26 -11.86
CA PRO A 125 -14.38 -5.23 -12.17
C PRO A 125 -15.00 -5.03 -13.56
N LEU A 126 -14.53 -4.04 -14.34
CA LEU A 126 -15.05 -3.71 -15.66
C LEU A 126 -14.09 -4.17 -16.75
N LYS A 127 -14.62 -4.48 -17.93
CA LYS A 127 -13.81 -4.82 -19.11
C LYS A 127 -13.00 -3.63 -19.62
N GLU A 128 -13.56 -2.43 -19.52
CA GLU A 128 -12.92 -1.20 -19.97
C GLU A 128 -12.18 -0.52 -18.79
N LEU A 129 -10.85 -0.55 -18.83
CA LEU A 129 -10.00 -0.05 -17.73
C LEU A 129 -10.14 1.45 -17.49
N ALA A 130 -10.44 2.25 -18.52
CA ALA A 130 -10.70 3.68 -18.38
C ALA A 130 -11.91 3.95 -17.46
N LEU A 131 -12.87 3.02 -17.41
CA LEU A 131 -14.03 3.13 -16.53
C LEU A 131 -13.71 2.93 -15.05
N CYS A 132 -12.54 2.38 -14.73
CA CYS A 132 -12.05 2.13 -13.37
C CYS A 132 -11.08 3.20 -12.86
N GLN A 133 -10.72 4.20 -13.66
CA GLN A 133 -9.83 5.29 -13.26
C GLN A 133 -10.63 6.46 -12.69
N ILE A 134 -10.07 7.05 -11.63
CA ILE A 134 -10.51 8.35 -11.10
C ILE A 134 -10.21 9.44 -12.16
N PRO A 135 -11.10 10.43 -12.36
CA PRO A 135 -10.90 11.52 -13.31
C PRO A 135 -9.67 12.39 -13.02
#